data_AF-A0A8X7S701-F1
#
_entry.id   AF-A0A8X7S701-F1
#
_cell.length_a   1.000
_cell.length_b   1.000
_cell.length_c   1.000
_cell.angle_alpha   90.00
_cell.angle_beta   90.00
_cell.angle_gamma   90.00
#
_symmetry.space_group_name_H-M   'P 1'
#
loop_
_entity.id
_entity.type
_entity.pdbx_description
1 polymer ?
#
loop_
_entity_poly.entity_id
_entity_poly.type
_entity_poly.pdbx_seq_one_letter_code
_entity_poly.pdbx_strand_id
1 'polypeptide(L)'
;MASLQLWKKIAAPLSSNGRMWKMACTTVAAPFSSGVESSDPIKVEKESSGPIKPEKEKVEKRKVFQQLKSLRVETIDLIIREEEKKGVFVNQEDLVRWARLLKNNKPENALEIFRWMDKKKMVFSPSQLELYVDLLGKVKGSAAASAYFDKVEPDFDEMDPDAKNRPAYLKVVDWFNFTADNRTSGAIPYVLKFPKCDDNWNVLK
;
A
#
# COMPACT_ATOMS: atom_id res chain seq x y z
N MET A 1 -51.35 4.27 -21.53
CA MET A 1 -51.26 5.29 -22.59
C MET A 1 -50.50 6.49 -22.06
N ALA A 2 -49.52 6.96 -22.87
CA ALA A 2 -48.80 8.24 -22.84
C ALA A 2 -48.21 8.77 -21.51
N SER A 3 -46.89 8.90 -21.47
CA SER A 3 -46.25 10.24 -21.49
C SER A 3 -44.77 10.10 -21.88
N LEU A 4 -44.49 10.40 -23.14
CA LEU A 4 -43.15 10.66 -23.67
C LEU A 4 -43.00 12.18 -23.75
N GLN A 5 -42.07 12.75 -22.99
CA GLN A 5 -41.54 14.08 -23.26
C GLN A 5 -40.01 13.99 -23.30
N LEU A 6 -39.54 13.86 -24.54
CA LEU A 6 -38.40 14.53 -25.15
C LEU A 6 -37.76 15.63 -24.25
N TRP A 7 -36.43 15.77 -24.28
CA TRP A 7 -35.73 16.99 -24.74
C TRP A 7 -34.22 16.75 -24.89
N LYS A 8 -33.77 17.02 -26.13
CA LYS A 8 -32.57 17.78 -26.53
C LYS A 8 -31.18 17.36 -26.03
N LYS A 9 -30.55 16.56 -26.90
CA LYS A 9 -29.19 16.67 -27.45
C LYS A 9 -28.55 18.07 -27.30
N ILE A 10 -27.40 18.18 -26.63
CA ILE A 10 -26.35 19.18 -26.90
C ILE A 10 -24.98 18.48 -26.85
N ALA A 11 -24.17 18.79 -27.85
CA ALA A 11 -22.89 18.19 -28.19
C ALA A 11 -21.77 18.47 -27.17
N ALA A 12 -20.87 17.49 -27.03
CA ALA A 12 -19.58 17.64 -26.40
C ALA A 12 -18.61 18.45 -27.27
N PRO A 13 -17.67 19.17 -26.65
CA PRO A 13 -16.31 19.22 -27.14
C PRO A 13 -15.35 18.52 -26.18
N LEU A 14 -14.50 17.69 -26.78
CA LEU A 14 -13.24 17.18 -26.25
C LEU A 14 -12.44 18.36 -25.66
N SER A 15 -12.06 18.31 -24.39
CA SER A 15 -11.06 19.22 -23.84
C SER A 15 -10.10 18.47 -22.93
N SER A 16 -9.00 18.06 -23.56
CA SER A 16 -7.77 17.63 -22.91
C SER A 16 -7.19 18.83 -22.16
N ASN A 17 -7.09 18.74 -20.83
CA ASN A 17 -6.35 19.70 -20.02
C ASN A 17 -5.09 19.05 -19.44
N GLY A 18 -4.17 18.70 -20.36
CA GLY A 18 -2.76 18.52 -20.03
C GLY A 18 -2.10 19.89 -19.87
N ARG A 19 -1.71 20.25 -18.65
CA ARG A 19 -0.99 21.49 -18.37
C ARG A 19 0.44 21.37 -18.90
N MET A 20 0.66 21.84 -20.13
CA MET A 20 1.98 22.10 -20.68
C MET A 20 2.48 23.47 -20.19
N TRP A 21 3.55 23.46 -19.42
CA TRP A 21 4.26 24.67 -19.01
C TRP A 21 5.09 25.15 -20.21
N LYS A 22 4.86 26.38 -20.69
CA LYS A 22 5.74 27.06 -21.64
C LYS A 22 6.23 28.35 -21.01
N MET A 23 7.54 28.40 -20.82
CA MET A 23 8.33 29.58 -20.44
C MET A 23 8.35 30.57 -21.61
N ALA A 24 8.18 31.84 -21.31
CA ALA A 24 8.63 32.94 -22.16
C ALA A 24 9.26 34.00 -21.27
N CYS A 25 10.57 34.21 -21.44
CA CYS A 25 11.33 35.28 -20.81
C CYS A 25 11.05 36.58 -21.57
N THR A 26 10.59 37.61 -20.86
CA THR A 26 10.47 38.96 -21.44
C THR A 26 11.52 39.89 -20.85
N THR A 27 12.46 40.25 -21.70
CA THR A 27 13.45 41.32 -21.59
C THR A 27 12.85 42.67 -21.25
N VAL A 28 13.44 43.42 -20.31
CA VAL A 28 13.61 44.89 -20.39
C VAL A 28 14.92 45.29 -19.69
N ALA A 29 15.70 46.14 -20.33
CA ALA A 29 16.99 46.65 -19.88
C ALA A 29 16.85 47.95 -19.05
N ALA A 30 17.66 48.01 -17.97
CA ALA A 30 18.50 49.10 -17.39
C ALA A 30 17.95 50.56 -17.28
N PRO A 31 18.37 51.40 -16.28
CA PRO A 31 19.77 51.70 -15.98
C PRO A 31 20.18 51.83 -14.48
N PHE A 32 21.50 51.93 -14.30
CA PHE A 32 22.36 52.01 -13.12
C PHE A 32 22.00 53.05 -12.03
N SER A 33 22.34 52.78 -10.76
CA SER A 33 23.24 53.63 -9.95
C SER A 33 23.55 53.02 -8.56
N SER A 34 24.70 53.41 -8.03
CA SER A 34 25.49 52.98 -6.86
C SER A 34 24.86 53.14 -5.48
N GLY A 35 25.37 52.38 -4.48
CA GLY A 35 25.52 52.93 -3.11
C GLY A 35 25.48 51.96 -1.92
N VAL A 36 26.67 51.62 -1.40
CA VAL A 36 27.07 51.49 0.03
C VAL A 36 26.54 50.36 0.95
N GLU A 37 27.52 49.83 1.70
CA GLU A 37 27.55 48.90 2.83
C GLU A 37 26.53 49.16 3.96
N SER A 38 26.05 48.10 4.61
CA SER A 38 26.46 47.74 5.99
C SER A 38 25.51 46.74 6.68
N SER A 39 26.16 45.75 7.29
CA SER A 39 25.90 45.17 8.62
C SER A 39 24.65 44.31 8.88
N ASP A 40 24.95 43.07 9.31
CA ASP A 40 24.07 42.15 10.04
C ASP A 40 23.43 42.79 11.29
N PRO A 41 22.35 42.19 11.83
CA PRO A 41 22.62 41.27 12.93
C PRO A 41 21.80 39.97 12.93
N ILE A 42 22.53 38.91 13.27
CA ILE A 42 22.15 37.71 14.03
C ILE A 42 20.72 37.76 14.59
N LYS A 43 19.85 36.89 14.06
CA LYS A 43 18.63 36.45 14.75
C LYS A 43 18.75 34.97 15.08
N VAL A 44 19.02 34.72 16.36
CA VAL A 44 18.96 33.42 17.03
C VAL A 44 17.63 32.74 16.69
N GLU A 45 17.69 31.65 15.93
CA GLU A 45 16.56 30.77 15.66
C GLU A 45 16.22 30.01 16.94
N LYS A 46 15.30 30.57 17.72
CA LYS A 46 14.61 29.85 18.79
C LYS A 46 13.36 29.21 18.21
N GLU A 47 13.46 27.91 17.96
CA GLU A 47 12.38 26.91 17.93
C GLU A 47 10.98 27.45 17.64
N SER A 48 10.72 27.74 16.36
CA SER A 48 9.36 27.90 15.88
C SER A 48 8.89 26.54 15.37
N SER A 49 8.10 25.88 16.20
CA SER A 49 7.06 24.92 15.81
C SER A 49 6.15 25.56 14.76
N GLY A 50 6.62 25.63 13.52
CA GLY A 50 5.86 26.07 12.36
C GLY A 50 5.26 24.86 11.63
N PRO A 51 4.17 25.04 10.88
CA PRO A 51 3.62 23.99 10.03
C PRO A 51 4.72 23.51 9.08
N ILE A 52 5.03 22.21 9.14
CA ILE A 52 6.02 21.60 8.25
C ILE A 52 5.54 21.85 6.82
N LYS A 53 6.32 22.60 6.04
CA LYS A 53 6.02 22.80 4.61
C LYS A 53 5.92 21.41 3.97
N PRO A 54 4.87 21.11 3.17
CA PRO A 54 4.59 19.76 2.65
C PRO A 54 5.74 19.18 1.80
N GLU A 55 6.63 20.04 1.31
CA GLU A 55 7.82 19.65 0.58
C GLU A 55 8.92 19.08 1.49
N LYS A 56 9.10 19.62 2.70
CA LYS A 56 10.07 19.09 3.68
C LYS A 56 9.66 17.70 4.16
N GLU A 57 8.38 17.51 4.49
CA GLU A 57 7.87 16.20 4.92
C GLU A 57 8.06 15.11 3.85
N LYS A 58 7.81 15.44 2.58
CA LYS A 58 8.03 14.51 1.46
C LYS A 58 9.50 14.14 1.30
N VAL A 59 10.43 15.06 1.53
CA VAL A 59 11.87 14.77 1.45
C VAL A 59 12.28 13.83 2.58
N GLU A 60 11.82 14.09 3.80
CA GLU A 60 12.15 13.22 4.94
C GLU A 60 11.54 11.81 4.79
N LYS A 61 10.28 11.70 4.37
CA LYS A 61 9.64 10.41 4.07
C LYS A 61 10.37 9.60 2.99
N ARG A 62 11.03 10.27 2.03
CA ARG A 62 11.89 9.57 1.07
C ARG A 62 13.14 8.99 1.73
N LYS A 63 13.73 9.67 2.71
CA LYS A 63 14.90 9.14 3.45
C LYS A 63 14.51 7.88 4.20
N VAL A 64 13.37 7.90 4.91
CA VAL A 64 12.82 6.71 5.60
C VAL A 64 12.62 5.55 4.61
N PHE A 65 12.03 5.83 3.45
CA PHE A 65 11.86 4.80 2.42
C PHE A 65 13.19 4.20 1.94
N GLN A 66 14.24 5.03 1.77
CA GLN A 66 15.55 4.52 1.38
C GLN A 66 16.13 3.60 2.46
N GLN A 67 16.00 3.96 3.74
CA GLN A 67 16.44 3.12 4.86
C GLN A 67 15.70 1.77 4.87
N LEU A 68 14.38 1.78 4.70
CA LEU A 68 13.56 0.55 4.60
C LEU A 68 13.91 -0.28 3.35
N LYS A 69 14.25 0.36 2.24
CA LYS A 69 14.74 -0.32 1.03
C LYS A 69 16.11 -0.96 1.25
N SER A 70 16.96 -0.38 2.10
CA SER A 70 18.27 -0.91 2.48
C SER A 70 18.26 -1.71 3.78
N LEU A 71 17.09 -2.12 4.28
CA LEU A 71 16.94 -2.87 5.52
C LEU A 71 17.84 -4.12 5.49
N ARG A 72 18.86 -4.15 6.36
CA ARG A 72 19.81 -5.26 6.50
C ARG A 72 20.01 -5.68 7.95
N VAL A 73 20.13 -4.70 8.87
CA VAL A 73 20.45 -4.93 10.29
C VAL A 73 19.52 -4.15 11.21
N GLU A 74 19.22 -2.90 10.88
CA GLU A 74 18.33 -2.05 11.69
C GLU A 74 16.90 -2.56 11.65
N THR A 75 16.25 -2.63 12.82
CA THR A 75 14.81 -2.97 12.89
C THR A 75 13.97 -1.78 12.44
N ILE A 76 12.83 -2.05 11.79
CA ILE A 76 11.84 -1.02 11.39
C ILE A 76 11.43 -0.13 12.57
N ASP A 77 11.33 -0.69 13.78
CA ASP A 77 11.06 0.05 15.02
C ASP A 77 12.11 1.13 15.35
N LEU A 78 13.38 0.92 15.00
CA LEU A 78 14.44 1.90 15.25
C LEU A 78 14.35 3.04 14.25
N ILE A 79 14.22 2.69 12.96
CA ILE A 79 14.09 3.66 11.86
C ILE A 79 12.90 4.60 12.12
N ILE A 80 11.72 4.05 12.41
CA ILE A 80 10.52 4.87 12.62
C ILE A 80 10.68 5.75 13.86
N ARG A 81 11.16 5.22 14.99
CA ARG A 81 11.34 6.02 16.22
C ARG A 81 12.37 7.14 16.06
N GLU A 82 13.45 6.91 15.31
CA GLU A 82 14.47 7.93 15.08
C GLU A 82 13.92 9.07 14.22
N GLU A 83 13.13 8.73 13.21
CA GLU A 83 12.53 9.71 12.29
C GLU A 83 11.36 10.47 12.94
N GLU A 84 10.58 9.82 13.81
CA GLU A 84 9.57 10.48 14.64
C GLU A 84 10.18 11.54 15.56
N LYS A 85 11.37 11.28 16.15
CA LYS A 85 12.11 12.29 16.93
C LYS A 85 12.53 13.51 16.09
N LYS A 86 12.74 13.32 14.79
CA LYS A 86 13.04 14.39 13.82
C LYS A 86 11.75 15.11 13.34
N GLY A 87 10.58 14.73 13.85
CA GLY A 87 9.28 15.30 13.50
C GLY A 87 8.63 14.67 12.26
N VAL A 88 9.10 13.50 11.82
CA VAL A 88 8.59 12.79 10.64
C VAL A 88 7.57 11.74 11.08
N PHE A 89 6.31 11.94 10.75
CA PHE A 89 5.25 10.99 11.06
C PHE A 89 5.04 10.00 9.92
N VAL A 90 5.31 8.72 10.18
CA VAL A 90 5.08 7.62 9.25
C VAL A 90 3.77 6.94 9.60
N ASN A 91 2.81 6.98 8.68
CA ASN A 91 1.51 6.34 8.88
C ASN A 91 1.39 5.00 8.13
N GLN A 92 0.32 4.25 8.40
CA GLN A 92 0.08 2.95 7.78
C GLN A 92 0.04 3.01 6.25
N GLU A 93 -0.54 4.06 5.66
CA GLU A 93 -0.60 4.23 4.22
C GLU A 93 0.78 4.41 3.59
N ASP A 94 1.67 5.16 4.25
CA ASP A 94 3.06 5.31 3.83
C ASP A 94 3.77 3.94 3.77
N LEU A 95 3.61 3.14 4.83
CA LEU A 95 4.20 1.80 4.93
C LEU A 95 3.66 0.85 3.85
N VAL A 96 2.34 0.82 3.64
CA VAL A 96 1.69 -0.01 2.61
C VAL A 96 2.17 0.40 1.22
N ARG A 97 2.26 1.71 0.95
CA ARG A 97 2.77 2.23 -0.33
C ARG A 97 4.21 1.78 -0.56
N TRP A 98 5.07 1.88 0.45
CA TRP A 98 6.46 1.45 0.35
C TRP A 98 6.60 -0.07 0.18
N ALA A 99 5.82 -0.87 0.91
CA ALA A 99 5.78 -2.32 0.73
C ALA A 99 5.36 -2.70 -0.71
N ARG A 100 4.36 -2.02 -1.29
CA ARG A 100 3.96 -2.20 -2.70
C ARG A 100 5.11 -1.89 -3.67
N LEU A 101 5.92 -0.87 -3.42
CA LEU A 101 7.08 -0.54 -4.25
C LEU A 101 8.20 -1.59 -4.15
N LEU A 102 8.30 -2.28 -3.01
CA LEU A 102 9.34 -3.26 -2.74
C LEU A 102 8.94 -4.70 -3.15
N LYS A 103 7.65 -5.03 -3.24
CA LYS A 103 7.14 -6.41 -3.41
C LYS A 103 7.77 -7.24 -4.56
N ASN A 104 8.19 -6.57 -5.63
CA ASN A 104 8.78 -7.24 -6.80
C ASN A 104 10.30 -7.36 -6.70
N ASN A 105 10.98 -6.34 -6.20
CA ASN A 105 12.44 -6.22 -6.22
C ASN A 105 13.09 -6.69 -4.91
N LYS A 106 12.39 -6.52 -3.78
CA LYS A 106 12.83 -6.83 -2.42
C LYS A 106 11.65 -7.38 -1.61
N PRO A 107 11.10 -8.55 -1.99
CA PRO A 107 9.92 -9.10 -1.34
C PRO A 107 10.13 -9.38 0.15
N GLU A 108 11.35 -9.69 0.60
CA GLU A 108 11.70 -9.89 2.00
C GLU A 108 11.51 -8.61 2.82
N ASN A 109 12.00 -7.47 2.30
CA ASN A 109 11.83 -6.17 2.97
C ASN A 109 10.35 -5.77 3.00
N ALA A 110 9.62 -6.02 1.92
CA ALA A 110 8.18 -5.75 1.87
C ALA A 110 7.42 -6.59 2.91
N LEU A 111 7.77 -7.87 3.04
CA LEU A 111 7.20 -8.78 4.04
C LEU A 111 7.50 -8.30 5.46
N GLU A 112 8.72 -7.87 5.74
CA GLU A 112 9.11 -7.41 7.09
C GLU A 112 8.33 -6.16 7.51
N ILE A 113 8.02 -5.25 6.58
CA ILE A 113 7.12 -4.12 6.85
C ILE A 113 5.74 -4.61 7.31
N PHE A 114 5.14 -5.56 6.60
CA PHE A 114 3.83 -6.11 6.98
C PHE A 114 3.86 -6.87 8.31
N ARG A 115 4.92 -7.65 8.59
CA ARG A 115 5.11 -8.32 9.89
C ARG A 115 5.20 -7.32 11.03
N TRP A 116 5.91 -6.22 10.82
CA TRP A 116 5.99 -5.15 11.80
C TRP A 116 4.62 -4.50 12.04
N MET A 117 3.86 -4.23 10.98
CA MET A 117 2.49 -3.69 11.09
C MET A 117 1.54 -4.64 11.85
N ASP A 118 1.59 -5.94 11.56
CA ASP A 118 0.81 -6.97 12.27
C ASP A 118 1.20 -7.05 13.76
N LYS A 119 2.50 -6.97 14.06
CA LYS A 119 3.01 -6.91 15.43
C LYS A 119 2.48 -5.68 16.18
N LYS A 120 2.32 -4.55 15.50
CA LYS A 120 1.70 -3.33 16.03
C LYS A 120 0.16 -3.38 16.04
N LYS A 121 -0.45 -4.51 15.67
CA LYS A 121 -1.91 -4.71 15.63
C LYS A 121 -2.64 -3.71 14.73
N MET A 122 -1.98 -3.27 13.66
CA MET A 122 -2.63 -2.44 12.64
C MET A 122 -3.67 -3.28 11.89
N VAL A 123 -4.87 -2.73 11.72
CA VAL A 123 -5.96 -3.40 10.99
C VAL A 123 -5.68 -3.30 9.49
N PHE A 124 -5.64 -4.43 8.80
CA PHE A 124 -5.50 -4.46 7.35
C PHE A 124 -6.84 -4.34 6.65
N SER A 125 -6.89 -3.54 5.58
CA SER A 125 -7.98 -3.64 4.61
C SER A 125 -7.87 -4.94 3.81
N PRO A 126 -8.94 -5.40 3.13
CA PRO A 126 -8.89 -6.63 2.34
C PRO A 126 -7.75 -6.66 1.31
N SER A 127 -7.49 -5.54 0.62
CA SER A 127 -6.41 -5.43 -0.36
C SER A 127 -5.01 -5.36 0.28
N GLN A 128 -4.91 -4.94 1.54
CA GLN A 128 -3.66 -5.00 2.29
C GLN A 128 -3.39 -6.42 2.79
N LEU A 129 -4.43 -7.12 3.27
CA LEU A 129 -4.34 -8.52 3.68
C LEU A 129 -3.96 -9.41 2.48
N GLU A 130 -4.60 -9.20 1.32
CA GLU A 130 -4.26 -9.89 0.07
C GLU A 130 -2.77 -9.75 -0.26
N LEU A 131 -2.25 -8.51 -0.24
CA LEU A 131 -0.84 -8.26 -0.51
C LEU A 131 0.09 -8.93 0.50
N TYR A 132 -0.29 -8.96 1.78
CA TYR A 132 0.51 -9.60 2.81
C TYR A 132 0.55 -11.12 2.64
N VAL A 133 -0.60 -11.75 2.39
CA VAL A 133 -0.72 -13.19 2.11
C VAL A 133 0.07 -13.57 0.86
N ASP A 134 -0.01 -12.76 -0.19
CA ASP A 134 0.77 -12.95 -1.43
C ASP A 134 2.30 -12.91 -1.16
N LEU A 135 2.75 -11.94 -0.36
CA LEU A 135 4.15 -11.83 0.05
C LEU A 135 4.60 -13.03 0.92
N LEU A 136 3.75 -13.52 1.81
CA LEU A 136 4.02 -14.71 2.60
C LEU A 136 4.19 -15.94 1.70
N GLY A 137 3.28 -16.14 0.76
CA GLY A 137 3.36 -17.24 -0.20
C GLY A 137 4.65 -17.18 -1.01
N LYS A 138 5.01 -15.98 -1.50
CA LYS A 138 6.21 -15.75 -2.30
C LYS A 138 7.51 -15.99 -1.54
N VAL A 139 7.61 -15.55 -0.28
CA VAL A 139 8.88 -15.54 0.48
C VAL A 139 9.03 -16.74 1.40
N LYS A 140 7.93 -17.22 1.98
CA LYS A 140 7.92 -18.30 2.99
C LYS A 140 7.23 -19.57 2.50
N GLY A 141 6.54 -19.52 1.35
CA GLY A 141 5.82 -20.64 0.77
C GLY A 141 4.33 -20.65 1.13
N SER A 142 3.59 -21.46 0.40
CA SER A 142 2.13 -21.57 0.47
C SER A 142 1.61 -21.98 1.86
N ALA A 143 2.31 -22.89 2.55
CA ALA A 143 1.97 -23.29 3.91
C ALA A 143 1.97 -22.11 4.91
N ALA A 144 2.92 -21.17 4.76
CA ALA A 144 2.99 -19.99 5.62
C ALA A 144 1.86 -19.00 5.32
N ALA A 145 1.51 -18.82 4.05
CA ALA A 145 0.38 -17.98 3.63
C ALA A 145 -0.95 -18.51 4.20
N SER A 146 -1.19 -19.82 4.06
CA SER A 146 -2.39 -20.48 4.59
C SER A 146 -2.47 -20.41 6.10
N ALA A 147 -1.40 -20.78 6.82
CA ALA A 147 -1.39 -20.74 8.28
C ALA A 147 -1.63 -19.32 8.83
N TYR A 148 -1.13 -18.30 8.12
CA TYR A 148 -1.41 -16.91 8.50
C TYR A 148 -2.88 -16.53 8.24
N PHE A 149 -3.43 -16.89 7.07
CA PHE A 149 -4.82 -16.59 6.73
C PHE A 149 -5.79 -17.23 7.73
N ASP A 150 -5.64 -18.53 8.01
CA ASP A 150 -6.45 -19.27 9.00
C ASP A 150 -6.38 -18.65 10.41
N LYS A 151 -5.23 -18.06 10.77
CA LYS A 151 -5.08 -17.35 12.05
C LYS A 151 -5.88 -16.04 12.10
N VAL A 152 -5.93 -15.29 11.01
CA VAL A 152 -6.60 -13.96 10.99
C VAL A 152 -8.08 -14.04 10.61
N GLU A 153 -8.47 -15.06 9.87
CA GLU A 153 -9.84 -15.31 9.42
C GLU A 153 -10.24 -16.77 9.73
N PRO A 154 -10.32 -17.17 11.01
CA PRO A 154 -10.58 -18.56 11.40
C PRO A 154 -11.96 -19.06 10.98
N ASP A 155 -12.94 -18.15 10.90
CA ASP A 155 -14.33 -18.44 10.56
C ASP A 155 -14.66 -18.03 9.12
N PHE A 156 -13.66 -17.98 8.23
CA PHE A 156 -13.85 -17.63 6.83
C PHE A 156 -14.75 -18.65 6.13
N ASP A 157 -15.89 -18.17 5.61
CA ASP A 157 -16.76 -18.98 4.74
C ASP A 157 -16.22 -18.97 3.32
N GLU A 158 -15.65 -20.09 2.91
CA GLU A 158 -15.15 -20.29 1.55
C GLU A 158 -16.27 -20.21 0.49
N MET A 159 -17.49 -20.57 0.85
CA MET A 159 -18.62 -20.65 -0.07
C MET A 159 -19.31 -19.31 -0.29
N ASP A 160 -18.98 -18.29 0.52
CA ASP A 160 -19.47 -16.93 0.38
C ASP A 160 -18.67 -16.17 -0.72
N PRO A 161 -19.29 -15.90 -1.89
CA PRO A 161 -18.62 -15.16 -2.96
C PRO A 161 -18.36 -13.69 -2.59
N ASP A 162 -19.10 -13.14 -1.63
CA ASP A 162 -19.04 -11.74 -1.19
C ASP A 162 -18.19 -11.58 0.08
N ALA A 163 -17.56 -12.66 0.55
CA ALA A 163 -16.72 -12.62 1.74
C ALA A 163 -15.65 -11.54 1.61
N LYS A 164 -15.59 -10.65 2.60
CA LYS A 164 -14.75 -9.45 2.61
C LYS A 164 -13.29 -9.74 2.24
N ASN A 165 -12.73 -10.83 2.76
CA ASN A 165 -11.31 -11.20 2.59
C ASN A 165 -11.08 -12.27 1.52
N ARG A 166 -12.08 -12.55 0.69
CA ARG A 166 -11.97 -13.48 -0.44
C ARG A 166 -10.78 -13.23 -1.36
N PRO A 167 -10.40 -11.96 -1.69
CA PRO A 167 -9.19 -11.73 -2.49
C PRO A 167 -7.92 -12.32 -1.86
N ALA A 168 -7.78 -12.25 -0.53
CA ALA A 168 -6.65 -12.84 0.17
C ALA A 168 -6.72 -14.38 0.19
N TYR A 169 -7.92 -14.95 0.37
CA TYR A 169 -8.12 -16.40 0.25
C TYR A 169 -7.72 -16.93 -1.14
N LEU A 170 -8.11 -16.23 -2.21
CA LEU A 170 -7.72 -16.62 -3.57
C LEU A 170 -6.20 -16.65 -3.75
N LYS A 171 -5.45 -15.76 -3.09
CA LYS A 171 -3.98 -15.83 -3.09
C LYS A 171 -3.45 -17.09 -2.42
N VAL A 172 -4.05 -17.53 -1.32
CA VAL A 172 -3.69 -18.80 -0.68
C VAL A 172 -3.86 -19.95 -1.70
N VAL A 173 -5.02 -20.03 -2.35
CA VAL A 173 -5.33 -21.06 -3.36
C VAL A 173 -4.37 -21.00 -4.56
N ASP A 174 -4.10 -19.81 -5.11
CA ASP A 174 -3.16 -19.59 -6.22
C ASP A 174 -1.77 -20.19 -5.89
N TRP A 175 -1.27 -19.94 -4.68
CA TRP A 175 0.04 -20.42 -4.26
C TRP A 175 0.11 -21.93 -4.17
N PHE A 176 -0.99 -22.60 -3.86
CA PHE A 176 -1.02 -24.06 -3.83
C PHE A 176 -1.09 -24.69 -5.20
N ASN A 177 -1.89 -24.13 -6.10
CA ASN A 177 -1.95 -24.57 -7.49
C ASN A 177 -0.58 -24.38 -8.18
N PHE A 178 0.07 -23.24 -7.97
CA PHE A 178 1.42 -22.99 -8.49
C PHE A 178 2.44 -24.01 -7.99
N THR A 179 2.36 -24.44 -6.72
CA THR A 179 3.27 -25.47 -6.20
C THR A 179 2.96 -26.89 -6.72
N ALA A 180 1.70 -27.18 -7.04
CA ALA A 180 1.28 -28.47 -7.59
C ALA A 180 1.76 -28.64 -9.05
N ASP A 181 1.67 -27.58 -9.86
CA ASP A 181 2.11 -27.63 -11.26
C ASP A 181 3.63 -27.79 -11.40
N ASN A 182 4.39 -27.23 -10.45
CA ASN A 182 5.85 -27.39 -10.39
C ASN A 182 6.30 -28.74 -9.82
N ARG A 183 5.39 -29.55 -9.28
CA ARG A 183 5.63 -30.90 -8.78
C ARG A 183 4.72 -31.88 -9.52
N THR A 184 5.02 -32.15 -10.77
CA THR A 184 4.38 -33.26 -11.46
C THR A 184 4.72 -34.57 -10.75
N SER A 185 3.68 -35.36 -10.44
CA SER A 185 3.67 -36.66 -9.76
C SER A 185 3.48 -36.63 -8.23
N GLY A 186 2.22 -36.76 -7.78
CA GLY A 186 1.90 -37.28 -6.45
C GLY A 186 1.21 -36.30 -5.49
N ALA A 187 -0.06 -36.03 -5.75
CA ALA A 187 -1.13 -35.58 -4.83
C ALA A 187 -0.76 -34.94 -3.47
N ILE A 188 -1.23 -33.70 -3.26
CA ILE A 188 -2.22 -33.38 -2.21
C ILE A 188 -3.17 -32.31 -2.80
N PRO A 189 -4.40 -32.64 -3.21
CA PRO A 189 -5.38 -31.61 -3.51
C PRO A 189 -5.72 -30.87 -2.22
N TYR A 190 -5.92 -29.56 -2.31
CA TYR A 190 -6.52 -28.77 -1.24
C TYR A 190 -7.80 -29.47 -0.80
N VAL A 191 -7.79 -30.02 0.42
CA VAL A 191 -9.03 -30.40 1.09
C VAL A 191 -9.66 -29.07 1.44
N LEU A 192 -10.49 -28.55 0.52
CA LEU A 192 -11.45 -27.51 0.86
C LEU A 192 -12.12 -27.95 2.15
N LYS A 193 -12.19 -27.06 3.13
CA LYS A 193 -12.90 -27.33 4.38
C LYS A 193 -14.39 -27.29 4.04
N PHE A 194 -14.87 -28.31 3.33
CA PHE A 194 -16.28 -28.46 3.06
C PHE A 194 -16.98 -28.54 4.42
N PRO A 195 -18.00 -27.70 4.68
CA PRO A 195 -18.94 -27.98 5.74
C PRO A 195 -19.44 -29.41 5.55
N LYS A 196 -19.51 -30.20 6.63
CA LYS A 196 -20.25 -31.45 6.59
C LYS A 196 -21.67 -31.08 6.18
N CYS A 197 -22.03 -31.33 4.91
CA CYS A 197 -23.43 -31.40 4.54
C CYS A 197 -24.01 -32.51 5.41
N ASP A 198 -24.89 -32.17 6.34
CA ASP A 198 -25.67 -33.17 7.04
C ASP A 198 -26.48 -33.92 5.98
N ASP A 199 -26.09 -35.16 5.72
CA ASP A 199 -26.73 -36.09 4.79
C ASP A 199 -28.13 -36.45 5.32
N ASN A 200 -29.08 -35.52 5.28
CA ASN A 200 -30.47 -35.79 5.59
C ASN A 200 -31.34 -35.65 4.34
N TRP A 201 -31.14 -36.56 3.39
CA TRP A 201 -32.01 -36.74 2.22
C TRP A 201 -33.28 -37.55 2.53
N ASN A 202 -33.63 -37.78 3.81
CA ASN A 202 -34.74 -38.64 4.20
C ASN A 202 -35.97 -37.90 4.75
N VAL A 203 -36.28 -36.71 4.22
CA VAL A 203 -37.52 -36.00 4.59
C VAL A 203 -38.29 -35.51 3.36
N LEU A 204 -38.50 -36.36 2.36
CA LEU A 204 -39.61 -36.25 1.41
C LEU A 204 -40.02 -37.65 0.94
N LYS A 205 -40.94 -38.27 1.69
CA LYS A 205 -41.82 -39.34 1.20
C LYS A 205 -43.25 -38.88 1.38
#